data_AF-A0A520BSU3-F1
#
_entry.id   AF-A0A520BSU3-F1
#
_cell.length_a   1.000
_cell.length_b   1.000
_cell.length_c   1.000
_cell.angle_alpha   90.00
_cell.angle_beta   90.00
_cell.angle_gamma   90.00
#
_symmetry.space_group_name_H-M   'P 1'
#
loop_
_entity.id
_entity.type
_entity.pdbx_description
1 polymer ?
#
loop_
_entity_poly.entity_id
_entity_poly.type
_entity_poly.pdbx_seq_one_letter_code
_entity_poly.pdbx_strand_id
1 'polypeptide(L)'
;MRALVPVLLFALLPAALQVCAQDAARDPTALPGALRSAIAASAAASGATGVEPRDNAIRQVVFAAGRGYVVQRGRRYGVGEQIDGARIERITEQAVWLREAGQVRREPLYGGVEKRVAAPAAAASSARKKSKEKQP
;
A
#
# COMPACT_ATOMS: atom_id res chain seq x y z
N MET A 1 -28.16 54.56 -31.92
CA MET A 1 -28.77 54.09 -30.65
C MET A 1 -28.88 52.57 -30.75
N ARG A 2 -28.51 51.72 -29.81
CA ARG A 2 -27.71 51.78 -28.59
C ARG A 2 -27.51 50.30 -28.21
N ALA A 3 -26.26 49.91 -27.97
CA ALA A 3 -25.77 48.75 -27.20
C ALA A 3 -26.71 47.56 -26.94
N LEU A 4 -26.43 46.41 -27.56
CA LEU A 4 -27.03 45.11 -27.21
C LEU A 4 -25.95 44.02 -27.22
N VAL A 5 -24.87 44.21 -26.45
CA VAL A 5 -23.77 43.23 -26.34
C VAL A 5 -23.19 43.01 -24.91
N PRO A 6 -23.35 43.86 -23.87
CA PRO A 6 -22.51 43.67 -22.68
C PRO A 6 -23.12 42.76 -21.60
N VAL A 7 -24.26 42.09 -21.83
CA VAL A 7 -24.93 41.32 -20.75
C VAL A 7 -24.39 39.90 -20.63
N LEU A 8 -23.84 39.30 -21.70
CA LEU A 8 -23.44 37.88 -21.66
C LEU A 8 -22.01 37.64 -21.12
N LEU A 9 -21.15 38.66 -21.04
CA LEU A 9 -19.78 38.49 -20.57
C LEU A 9 -19.63 38.61 -19.04
N PHE A 10 -20.65 39.10 -18.35
CA PHE A 10 -20.57 39.35 -16.89
C PHE A 10 -21.02 38.15 -16.04
N ALA A 11 -21.64 37.13 -16.67
CA ALA A 11 -22.21 35.98 -15.95
C ALA A 11 -21.24 34.81 -15.75
N LEU A 12 -20.01 34.86 -16.31
CA LEU A 12 -19.04 33.77 -16.25
C LEU A 12 -17.91 33.97 -15.24
N LEU A 13 -17.85 35.12 -14.54
CA LEU A 13 -16.72 35.47 -13.66
C LEU A 13 -16.84 35.14 -12.15
N PRO A 14 -17.95 34.68 -11.54
CA PRO A 14 -17.93 34.41 -10.10
C PRO A 14 -17.48 32.97 -9.73
N ALA A 15 -17.36 32.05 -10.69
CA ALA A 15 -17.15 30.62 -10.39
C ALA A 15 -15.69 30.26 -9.99
N ALA A 16 -14.71 31.11 -10.25
CA ALA A 16 -13.29 30.79 -10.02
C ALA A 16 -12.78 31.09 -8.60
N LEU A 17 -13.55 31.81 -7.77
CA LEU A 17 -13.07 32.28 -6.45
C LEU A 17 -13.37 31.33 -5.28
N GLN A 18 -14.11 30.23 -5.49
CA GLN A 18 -14.56 29.36 -4.40
C GLN A 18 -13.52 28.31 -3.94
N VAL A 19 -12.35 28.21 -4.57
CA VAL A 19 -11.40 27.10 -4.31
C VAL A 19 -10.43 27.35 -3.14
N CYS A 20 -10.15 28.60 -2.73
CA CYS A 20 -9.07 28.86 -1.76
C CYS A 20 -9.52 29.24 -0.32
N ALA A 21 -10.82 29.31 -0.02
CA ALA A 21 -11.30 29.92 1.23
C ALA A 21 -11.83 28.92 2.30
N GLN A 22 -11.59 27.62 2.17
CA GLN A 22 -12.20 26.60 3.06
C GLN A 22 -11.30 26.15 4.23
N ASP A 23 -10.08 26.67 4.37
CA ASP A 23 -9.10 26.17 5.34
C ASP A 23 -9.05 26.93 6.68
N ALA A 24 -9.61 28.15 6.76
CA ALA A 24 -9.41 29.03 7.91
C ALA A 24 -10.30 28.75 9.13
N ALA A 25 -11.35 27.95 9.00
CA ALA A 25 -12.31 27.64 10.08
C ALA A 25 -12.60 26.14 10.19
N ARG A 26 -11.64 25.30 9.79
CA ARG A 26 -11.81 23.85 9.84
C ARG A 26 -11.52 23.35 11.24
N ASP A 27 -12.43 22.56 11.79
CA ASP A 27 -12.18 21.80 13.00
C ASP A 27 -10.90 20.96 12.81
N PRO A 28 -9.85 21.13 13.64
CA PRO A 28 -8.59 20.40 13.50
C PRO A 28 -8.73 18.89 13.70
N THR A 29 -9.86 18.42 14.26
CA THR A 29 -10.18 16.99 14.38
C THR A 29 -10.89 16.45 13.14
N ALA A 30 -11.38 17.31 12.24
CA ALA A 30 -12.05 16.90 11.03
C ALA A 30 -11.05 16.44 9.97
N LEU A 31 -11.23 15.20 9.49
CA LEU A 31 -10.40 14.62 8.44
C LEU A 31 -10.35 15.52 7.18
N PRO A 32 -9.18 15.69 6.55
CA PRO A 32 -9.05 16.39 5.27
C PRO A 32 -10.01 15.81 4.21
N GLY A 33 -10.48 16.67 3.30
CA GLY A 33 -11.51 16.28 2.33
C GLY A 33 -11.04 15.12 1.45
N ALA A 34 -9.81 15.21 0.95
CA ALA A 34 -9.18 14.16 0.16
C ALA A 34 -9.11 12.82 0.90
N LEU A 35 -8.82 12.82 2.21
CA LEU A 35 -8.76 11.60 3.01
C LEU A 35 -10.16 11.00 3.22
N ARG A 36 -11.17 11.84 3.48
CA ARG A 36 -12.57 11.38 3.56
C ARG A 36 -13.05 10.76 2.24
N SER A 37 -12.74 11.39 1.11
CA SER A 37 -13.06 10.86 -0.23
C SER A 37 -12.34 9.55 -0.53
N ALA A 38 -11.07 9.41 -0.14
CA ALA A 38 -10.32 8.18 -0.30
C ALA A 38 -10.88 7.02 0.55
N ILE A 39 -11.29 7.29 1.79
CA ILE A 39 -11.94 6.30 2.66
C ILE A 39 -13.28 5.85 2.06
N ALA A 40 -14.10 6.78 1.56
CA ALA A 40 -15.36 6.45 0.90
C ALA A 40 -15.15 5.62 -0.38
N ALA A 41 -14.14 5.96 -1.19
CA ALA A 41 -13.78 5.19 -2.37
C ALA A 41 -13.26 3.78 -2.02
N SER A 42 -12.45 3.66 -0.97
CA SER A 42 -11.98 2.35 -0.47
C SER A 42 -13.14 1.50 0.03
N ALA A 43 -14.08 2.08 0.79
CA ALA A 43 -15.26 1.35 1.27
C ALA A 43 -16.15 0.87 0.12
N ALA A 44 -16.31 1.67 -0.94
CA ALA A 44 -17.02 1.27 -2.15
C ALA A 44 -16.29 0.15 -2.92
N ALA A 45 -14.94 0.18 -2.96
CA ALA A 45 -14.14 -0.87 -3.59
C ALA A 45 -14.12 -2.18 -2.78
N SER A 46 -14.17 -2.10 -1.44
CA SER A 46 -14.22 -3.27 -0.56
C SER A 46 -15.48 -4.12 -0.73
N GLY A 47 -16.56 -3.58 -1.31
CA GLY A 47 -17.76 -4.34 -1.66
C GLY A 47 -17.58 -5.31 -2.84
N ALA A 48 -16.54 -5.14 -3.67
CA ALA A 48 -16.29 -5.96 -4.86
C ALA A 48 -15.32 -7.13 -4.62
N THR A 49 -14.62 -7.16 -3.48
CA THR A 49 -13.71 -8.25 -3.09
C THR A 49 -14.06 -8.75 -1.69
N GLY A 50 -15.31 -9.15 -1.50
CA GLY A 50 -15.77 -9.83 -0.29
C GLY A 50 -15.29 -11.28 -0.25
N VAL A 51 -13.99 -11.51 -0.09
CA VAL A 51 -13.53 -12.75 0.52
C VAL A 51 -13.59 -12.49 2.01
N GLU A 52 -14.73 -12.83 2.62
CA GLU A 52 -14.83 -12.89 4.07
C GLU A 52 -13.61 -13.67 4.58
N PRO A 53 -12.84 -13.12 5.53
CA PRO A 53 -11.65 -13.78 6.01
C PRO A 53 -12.03 -15.14 6.60
N ARG A 54 -11.77 -16.23 5.87
CA ARG A 54 -12.01 -17.58 6.38
C ARG A 54 -11.28 -17.72 7.71
N ASP A 55 -11.89 -18.37 8.70
CA ASP A 55 -11.26 -18.59 10.01
C ASP A 55 -9.89 -19.28 9.92
N ASN A 56 -9.67 -19.99 8.82
CA ASN A 56 -8.44 -20.71 8.49
C ASN A 56 -7.50 -19.93 7.55
N ALA A 57 -7.72 -18.64 7.32
CA ALA A 57 -6.82 -17.78 6.56
C ALA A 57 -5.52 -17.52 7.34
N ILE A 58 -4.37 -17.64 6.67
CA ILE A 58 -3.08 -17.38 7.28
C ILE A 58 -2.84 -15.87 7.36
N ARG A 59 -2.81 -15.33 8.59
CA ARG A 59 -2.65 -13.89 8.83
C ARG A 59 -1.28 -13.48 9.35
N GLN A 60 -0.56 -14.42 9.95
CA GLN A 60 0.67 -14.12 10.66
C GLN A 60 1.77 -15.12 10.31
N VAL A 61 2.91 -14.59 9.91
CA VAL A 61 4.15 -15.32 9.71
C VAL A 61 5.26 -14.63 10.50
N VAL A 62 6.09 -15.43 11.16
CA VAL A 62 7.24 -14.97 11.94
C VAL A 62 8.49 -15.63 11.37
N PHE A 63 9.54 -14.84 11.16
CA PHE A 63 10.86 -15.35 10.82
C PHE A 63 11.74 -15.33 12.05
N ALA A 64 12.25 -16.50 12.45
CA ALA A 64 13.14 -16.66 13.59
C ALA A 64 14.26 -17.65 13.23
N ALA A 65 15.51 -17.32 13.58
CA ALA A 65 16.69 -18.15 13.28
C ALA A 65 16.77 -18.57 11.80
N GLY A 66 16.44 -17.66 10.87
CA GLY A 66 16.47 -17.92 9.43
C GLY A 66 15.33 -18.82 8.90
N ARG A 67 14.34 -19.15 9.72
CA ARG A 67 13.20 -20.03 9.34
C ARG A 67 11.88 -19.28 9.50
N GLY A 68 10.98 -19.49 8.54
CA GLY A 68 9.61 -18.98 8.60
C GLY A 68 8.69 -19.91 9.38
N TYR A 69 7.78 -19.33 10.16
CA TYR A 69 6.75 -20.02 10.92
C TYR A 69 5.40 -19.34 10.71
N VAL A 70 4.37 -20.12 10.43
CA VAL A 70 2.98 -19.67 10.47
C VAL A 70 2.52 -19.64 11.92
N VAL A 71 1.85 -18.56 12.34
CA VAL A 71 1.28 -18.47 13.68
C VAL A 71 -0.25 -18.54 13.57
N GLN A 72 -0.84 -19.54 14.22
CA GLN A 72 -2.29 -19.74 14.24
C GLN A 72 -2.73 -20.21 15.61
N ARG A 73 -3.75 -19.54 16.17
CA ARG A 73 -4.29 -19.85 17.52
C ARG A 73 -3.18 -19.96 18.59
N GLY A 74 -2.17 -19.08 18.52
CA GLY A 74 -1.05 -19.03 19.45
C GLY A 74 0.04 -20.11 19.26
N ARG A 75 -0.07 -20.96 18.24
CA ARG A 75 0.90 -22.02 17.94
C ARG A 75 1.72 -21.67 16.69
N ARG A 76 2.99 -22.08 16.69
CA ARG A 76 3.92 -21.92 15.56
C ARG A 76 3.98 -23.21 14.75
N TYR A 77 3.81 -23.08 13.43
CA TYR A 77 3.88 -24.19 12.48
C TYR A 77 4.96 -23.91 11.42
N GLY A 78 5.86 -24.85 11.21
CA GLY A 78 6.93 -24.79 10.22
C GLY A 78 6.60 -25.52 8.92
N VAL A 79 7.49 -25.40 7.93
CA VAL A 79 7.42 -26.19 6.69
C VAL A 79 7.42 -27.68 7.02
N GLY A 80 6.49 -28.42 6.41
CA GLY A 80 6.26 -29.85 6.61
C GLY A 80 5.19 -30.18 7.67
N GLU A 81 4.82 -29.22 8.52
CA GLU A 81 3.76 -29.42 9.51
C GLU A 81 2.37 -29.21 8.91
N GLN A 82 1.34 -29.74 9.59
CA GLN A 82 -0.05 -29.61 9.18
C GLN A 82 -0.78 -28.54 9.99
N ILE A 83 -1.60 -27.76 9.30
CA ILE A 83 -2.44 -26.71 9.86
C ILE A 83 -3.84 -26.81 9.23
N ASP A 84 -4.86 -27.00 10.06
CA ASP A 84 -6.26 -27.17 9.64
C ASP A 84 -6.46 -28.16 8.46
N GLY A 85 -5.69 -29.26 8.45
CA GLY A 85 -5.76 -30.30 7.41
C GLY A 85 -4.89 -30.06 6.16
N ALA A 86 -4.21 -28.92 6.06
CA ALA A 86 -3.28 -28.60 4.98
C ALA A 86 -1.82 -28.70 5.44
N ARG A 87 -0.93 -29.28 4.63
CA ARG A 87 0.51 -29.33 4.89
C ARG A 87 1.20 -28.06 4.40
N ILE A 88 2.07 -27.47 5.20
CA ILE A 88 2.86 -26.31 4.79
C ILE A 88 4.01 -26.77 3.89
N GLU A 89 4.02 -26.33 2.63
CA GLU A 89 5.07 -26.65 1.66
C GLU A 89 6.16 -25.59 1.62
N ARG A 90 5.79 -24.32 1.73
CA ARG A 90 6.72 -23.18 1.66
C ARG A 90 6.16 -21.98 2.41
N ILE A 91 7.05 -21.26 3.10
CA ILE A 91 6.74 -19.99 3.76
C ILE A 91 7.63 -18.90 3.17
N THR A 92 7.03 -17.78 2.79
CA THR A 92 7.74 -16.56 2.37
C THR A 92 7.12 -15.35 3.06
N GLU A 93 7.76 -14.18 2.92
CA GLU A 93 7.25 -12.91 3.44
C GLU A 93 5.92 -12.48 2.79
N GLN A 94 5.61 -12.97 1.59
CA GLN A 94 4.46 -12.49 0.81
C GLN A 94 3.32 -13.51 0.77
N ALA A 95 3.64 -14.79 0.84
CA ALA A 95 2.67 -15.87 0.72
C ALA A 95 3.15 -17.15 1.40
N VAL A 96 2.19 -18.01 1.71
CA VAL A 96 2.39 -19.37 2.19
C VAL A 96 1.80 -20.34 1.17
N TRP A 97 2.51 -21.43 0.89
CA TRP A 97 2.02 -22.49 0.03
C TRP A 97 1.58 -23.65 0.91
N LEU A 98 0.32 -24.04 0.73
CA LEU A 98 -0.34 -25.09 1.49
C LEU A 98 -0.73 -26.22 0.55
N ARG A 99 -0.45 -27.46 0.92
CA ARG A 99 -0.91 -28.65 0.20
C ARG A 99 -2.12 -29.24 0.91
N GLU A 100 -3.24 -29.33 0.21
CA GLU A 100 -4.51 -29.89 0.69
C GLU A 100 -5.07 -30.83 -0.38
N ALA A 101 -5.47 -32.05 -0.01
CA ALA A 101 -5.97 -33.06 -0.95
C ALA A 101 -5.08 -33.27 -2.20
N GLY A 102 -3.76 -33.16 -2.05
CA GLY A 102 -2.79 -33.30 -3.14
C GLY A 102 -2.60 -32.06 -4.03
N GLN A 103 -3.40 -31.01 -3.84
CA GLN A 103 -3.29 -29.74 -4.56
C GLN A 103 -2.49 -28.71 -3.74
N VAL A 104 -1.64 -27.93 -4.41
CA VAL A 104 -0.89 -26.84 -3.77
C VAL A 104 -1.60 -25.51 -4.01
N ARG A 105 -2.08 -24.87 -2.94
CA ARG A 105 -2.69 -23.55 -2.94
C ARG A 105 -1.71 -22.50 -2.44
N ARG A 106 -1.67 -21.34 -3.12
CA ARG A 106 -0.98 -20.15 -2.64
C ARG A 106 -1.92 -19.29 -1.81
N GLU A 107 -1.57 -19.05 -0.55
CA GLU A 107 -2.26 -18.15 0.36
C GLU A 107 -1.47 -16.84 0.48
N PRO A 108 -1.95 -15.71 -0.06
CA PRO A 108 -1.29 -14.42 0.11
C PRO A 108 -1.46 -13.89 1.54
N LEU A 109 -0.38 -13.39 2.14
CA LEU A 109 -0.43 -12.79 3.49
C LEU A 109 -0.98 -11.35 3.47
N TYR A 110 -0.62 -10.61 2.43
CA TYR A 110 -0.99 -9.20 2.25
C TYR A 110 -1.60 -9.02 0.86
N GLY A 111 -2.93 -9.07 0.79
CA GLY A 111 -3.66 -8.85 -0.46
C GLY A 111 -3.42 -7.43 -0.99
N GLY A 112 -3.09 -7.32 -2.28
CA GLY A 112 -2.85 -6.03 -2.95
C GLY A 112 -1.53 -5.34 -2.59
N VAL A 113 -0.69 -5.94 -1.75
CA VAL A 113 0.65 -5.42 -1.43
C VAL A 113 1.69 -6.15 -2.27
N GLU A 114 2.44 -5.42 -3.07
CA GLU A 114 3.58 -5.93 -3.83
C GLU A 114 4.89 -5.32 -3.30
N LYS A 115 5.82 -6.16 -2.86
CA LYS A 115 7.18 -5.72 -2.52
C LYS A 115 7.96 -5.41 -3.80
N ARG A 116 8.18 -4.12 -4.09
CA ARG A 116 9.12 -3.70 -5.14
C ARG A 116 10.55 -3.86 -4.64
N VAL A 117 11.37 -4.59 -5.39
CA VAL A 117 12.81 -4.63 -5.13
C VAL A 117 13.38 -3.26 -5.49
N ALA A 118 14.02 -2.61 -4.52
CA ALA A 118 14.71 -1.34 -4.78
C ALA A 118 15.81 -1.59 -5.83
N ALA A 119 15.86 -0.72 -6.85
CA ALA A 119 16.96 -0.75 -7.81
C ALA A 119 18.29 -0.60 -7.05
N PRO A 120 19.34 -1.36 -7.41
CA PRO A 120 20.63 -1.27 -6.74
C PRO A 120 21.12 0.18 -6.80
N ALA A 121 21.48 0.73 -5.64
CA ALA A 121 22.05 2.07 -5.57
C ALA A 121 23.30 2.12 -6.44
N ALA A 122 23.31 3.01 -7.44
CA ALA A 122 24.50 3.25 -8.24
C ALA A 122 25.65 3.64 -7.30
N ALA A 123 26.75 2.89 -7.35
CA ALA A 123 27.93 3.15 -6.55
C ALA A 123 28.38 4.60 -6.79
N ALA A 124 28.34 5.42 -5.74
CA ALA A 124 28.86 6.77 -5.80
C ALA A 124 30.38 6.69 -6.07
N SER A 125 30.79 7.06 -7.29
CA SER A 125 32.19 7.16 -7.65
C SER A 125 32.83 8.31 -6.87
N SER A 126 33.51 7.97 -5.78
CA SER A 126 34.41 8.90 -5.09
C SER A 126 35.65 9.12 -5.95
N ALA A 127 35.55 10.00 -6.94
CA ALA A 127 36.69 10.52 -7.67
C ALA A 127 37.50 11.43 -6.72
N ARG A 128 38.40 10.81 -5.94
CA ARG A 128 39.44 11.49 -5.19
C ARG A 128 40.37 12.20 -6.18
N LYS A 129 40.09 13.47 -6.50
CA LYS A 129 41.02 14.37 -7.19
C LYS A 129 42.32 14.41 -6.38
N LYS A 130 43.36 13.71 -6.84
CA LYS A 130 44.74 13.92 -6.38
C LYS A 130 45.11 15.37 -6.73
N SER A 131 45.05 16.26 -5.75
CA SER A 131 45.66 17.59 -5.85
C SER A 131 47.17 17.38 -5.87
N LYS A 132 47.77 17.62 -7.04
CA LYS A 132 49.22 17.58 -7.23
C LYS A 132 49.77 18.93 -6.81
N GLU A 133 50.52 18.88 -5.71
CA GLU A 133 51.52 19.82 -5.23
C GLU A 133 52.09 20.75 -6.31
N LYS A 134 52.07 22.06 -6.03
CA LYS A 134 52.93 23.05 -6.70
C LYS A 134 53.27 24.14 -5.68
N GLN A 135 54.35 23.91 -4.92
CA GLN A 135 55.11 24.98 -4.26
C GLN A 135 55.81 25.80 -5.35
N PRO A 136 55.74 27.12 -5.23
CA PRO A 136 56.95 27.92 -4.98
C PRO A 136 56.89 28.70 -3.66
#